data_AF-A0A3P6STZ0-F1
#
_entry.id   AF-A0A3P6STZ0-F1
#
_cell.length_a   1.000
_cell.length_b   1.000
_cell.length_c   1.000
_cell.angle_alpha   90.00
_cell.angle_beta   90.00
_cell.angle_gamma   90.00
#
_symmetry.space_group_name_H-M   'P 1'
#
loop_
_entity.id
_entity.type
_entity.pdbx_description
1 polymer ?
#
loop_
_entity_poly.entity_id
_entity_poly.type
_entity_poly.pdbx_seq_one_letter_code
_entity_poly.pdbx_strand_id
1 'polypeptide(L)' 'MTADISGPNLANVPAPIDYSKPYMIKCDSQGSFYARPLNDNEVPPLPSYTKALTCPTHPSSTIPELSGMACV' A
#
# COMPACT_ATOMS: atom_id res chain seq x y z
N MET A 1 -18.87 -31.35 32.12
CA MET A 1 -17.92 -32.05 31.22
C MET A 1 -18.70 -32.28 29.93
N THR A 2 -18.41 -31.71 28.78
CA THR A 2 -17.19 -31.10 28.23
C THR A 2 -17.66 -30.07 27.22
N ALA A 3 -17.24 -28.81 27.35
CA ALA A 3 -17.37 -27.86 26.26
C ALA A 3 -16.35 -28.31 25.20
N ASP A 4 -16.85 -28.80 24.07
CA ASP A 4 -16.05 -29.06 22.88
C ASP A 4 -15.49 -27.71 22.42
N ILE A 5 -14.26 -27.40 22.84
CA ILE A 5 -13.51 -26.27 22.32
C ILE A 5 -13.10 -26.73 20.93
N SER A 6 -13.92 -26.40 19.93
CA SER A 6 -13.55 -26.53 18.53
C SER A 6 -12.22 -25.80 18.36
N GLY A 7 -11.14 -26.57 18.25
CA GLY A 7 -9.81 -26.03 18.02
C GLY A 7 -9.82 -25.12 16.80
N PRO A 8 -8.91 -24.12 16.72
CA PRO A 8 -8.81 -23.28 15.54
C PRO A 8 -8.75 -24.19 14.31
N ASN A 9 -9.70 -24.03 13.39
CA ASN A 9 -9.70 -24.81 12.16
C ASN A 9 -8.36 -24.57 11.48
N LEU A 10 -7.45 -25.56 11.54
CA LEU A 10 -6.07 -25.43 11.07
C LEU A 10 -6.00 -25.12 9.57
N ALA A 11 -7.09 -25.35 8.82
CA ALA A 11 -7.22 -24.95 7.42
C ALA A 11 -7.40 -23.43 7.22
N ASN A 12 -7.72 -22.67 8.28
CA ASN A 12 -7.93 -21.22 8.25
C ASN A 12 -6.79 -20.42 8.89
N VAL A 13 -5.71 -21.08 9.32
CA VAL A 13 -4.51 -20.36 9.76
C VAL A 13 -3.78 -19.85 8.51
N PRO A 14 -3.67 -18.52 8.29
CA PRO A 14 -2.93 -18.00 7.16
C PRO A 14 -1.49 -18.52 7.24
N ALA A 15 -0.93 -18.91 6.11
CA ALA A 15 0.49 -19.28 6.05
C ALA A 15 1.35 -18.13 6.63
N PRO A 16 2.42 -18.43 7.38
CA PRO A 16 3.32 -17.40 7.91
C PRO A 16 3.79 -16.44 6.81
N ILE A 17 3.73 -15.13 7.08
CA ILE A 17 4.18 -14.11 6.13
C ILE A 17 5.70 -13.96 6.27
N ASP A 18 6.40 -14.12 5.15
CA ASP A 18 7.84 -13.87 5.05
C ASP A 18 8.09 -12.39 4.76
N TYR A 19 8.48 -11.61 5.77
CA TYR A 19 8.71 -10.17 5.62
C TYR A 19 9.98 -9.79 4.85
N SER A 20 10.78 -10.77 4.41
CA SER A 20 11.97 -10.49 3.59
C SER A 20 11.64 -10.12 2.14
N LYS A 21 10.40 -10.35 1.70
CA LYS A 21 9.97 -10.14 0.31
C LYS A 21 8.86 -9.07 0.20
N PRO A 22 8.79 -8.36 -0.93
CA PRO A 22 7.65 -7.50 -1.22
C PRO A 22 6.41 -8.34 -1.53
N TYR A 23 5.25 -7.87 -1.07
CA TYR A 23 3.94 -8.49 -1.33
C TYR A 23 3.02 -7.50 -2.04
N MET A 24 2.18 -8.02 -2.91
CA MET A 24 1.08 -7.27 -3.51
C MET A 24 -0.23 -7.73 -2.90
N ILE A 25 -1.02 -6.77 -2.41
CA ILE A 25 -2.38 -7.02 -1.94
C ILE A 25 -3.27 -7.20 -3.17
N LYS A 26 -4.00 -8.31 -3.21
CA LYS A 26 -4.97 -8.65 -4.26
C LYS A 26 -6.35 -8.82 -3.64
N CYS A 27 -7.37 -8.58 -4.46
CA CYS A 27 -8.75 -8.90 -4.15
C CYS A 27 -9.17 -10.06 -5.05
N ASP A 28 -9.80 -11.09 -4.48
CA ASP A 28 -10.43 -12.14 -5.29
C ASP A 28 -11.80 -11.69 -5.83
N SER A 29 -12.40 -12.50 -6.69
CA SER A 29 -13.72 -12.22 -7.27
C SER A 29 -14.85 -12.24 -6.25
N GLN A 30 -14.61 -12.71 -5.02
CA GLN A 30 -15.58 -12.73 -3.92
C GLN A 30 -15.46 -11.50 -3.01
N GLY A 31 -14.49 -10.60 -3.27
CA GLY A 31 -14.26 -9.40 -2.47
C GLY A 31 -13.31 -9.61 -1.29
N SER A 32 -12.66 -10.78 -1.18
CA SER A 32 -11.71 -11.05 -0.11
C SER A 32 -10.31 -10.56 -0.49
N PHE A 33 -9.64 -9.91 0.45
CA PHE A 33 -8.27 -9.41 0.25
C PHE A 33 -7.25 -10.40 0.78
N TYR A 34 -6.17 -10.60 0.02
CA TYR A 34 -5.04 -11.45 0.41
C TYR A 34 -3.71 -10.85 -0.07
N ALA A 35 -2.62 -11.20 0.62
CA ALA A 35 -1.28 -10.80 0.24
C ALA A 35 -0.61 -11.92 -0.58
N ARG A 36 -0.04 -11.57 -1.73
CA ARG A 36 0.75 -12.49 -2.57
C ARG A 36 2.20 -12.00 -2.65
N PRO A 37 3.21 -12.85 -2.38
CA PRO A 37 4.60 -12.46 -2.57
C PRO A 37 4.86 -12.12 -4.04
N LEU A 38 5.71 -11.13 -4.29
CA LEU A 38 6.16 -10.76 -5.63
C LEU A 38 7.49 -11.44 -5.94
N ASN A 39 7.65 -11.85 -7.20
CA ASN A 39 8.96 -12.20 -7.74
C ASN A 39 9.73 -10.92 -8.11
N ASP A 40 11.06 -11.00 -8.23
CA ASP A 40 11.92 -9.84 -8.51
C ASP A 40 11.54 -9.07 -9.79
N ASN A 41 11.01 -9.78 -10.80
CA ASN A 41 10.54 -9.20 -12.05
C ASN A 41 9.13 -8.59 -11.96
N GLU A 42 8.37 -8.88 -10.91
CA GLU A 42 7.04 -8.31 -10.65
C GLU A 42 7.11 -7.10 -9.70
N VAL A 43 8.27 -6.81 -9.11
CA VAL A 43 8.46 -5.62 -8.26
C VAL A 43 8.37 -4.38 -9.15
N PRO A 44 7.39 -3.48 -8.91
CA PRO A 44 7.29 -2.26 -9.71
C PRO A 44 8.55 -1.40 -9.51
N PRO A 45 9.02 -0.70 -10.55
CA PRO A 45 10.16 0.18 -10.42
C PRO A 45 9.85 1.30 -9.43
N LEU A 46 10.88 1.75 -8.72
CA LEU A 46 10.74 2.90 -7.83
C LEU A 46 10.31 4.13 -8.66
N PRO A 47 9.42 4.99 -8.12
CA PRO A 47 9.04 6.21 -8.80
C PRO A 47 10.28 7.09 -9.04
N SER A 48 10.32 7.76 -10.19
CA SER A 48 11.36 8.75 -10.45
C SER A 48 11.13 9.98 -9.58
N TYR A 49 12.14 10.36 -8.80
CA TYR A 49 12.14 11.59 -8.00
C TYR A 49 12.72 12.79 -8.76
N THR A 50 13.09 12.64 -10.03
CA THR A 50 13.73 13.74 -10.80
C THR A 50 12.88 15.00 -10.78
N LYS A 51 11.55 14.89 -10.93
CA LYS A 51 10.63 16.03 -10.84
C LYS A 51 10.63 16.68 -9.45
N ALA A 52 10.62 15.87 -8.39
CA ALA A 52 10.65 16.37 -7.02
C ALA A 52 11.96 17.10 -6.71
N LEU A 53 13.08 16.66 -7.28
CA LEU A 53 14.39 17.31 -7.15
C LEU A 53 14.50 18.63 -7.94
N THR A 54 13.65 18.83 -8.95
CA THR A 54 13.56 20.12 -9.67
C THR A 54 12.65 21.13 -8.98
N CYS A 55 11.89 20.71 -7.96
CA CYS A 55 11.06 21.63 -7.21
C CYS A 55 11.96 22.61 -6.43
N PRO A 56 11.62 23.92 -6.44
CA PRO A 56 12.32 24.89 -5.61
C PRO A 56 12.29 24.49 -4.14
N THR A 57 13.45 24.41 -3.50
CA THR A 57 13.56 24.14 -2.06
C THR A 57 12.96 25.26 -1.21
N HIS A 58 12.94 26.47 -1.77
CA HIS A 58 12.32 27.63 -1.14
C HIS A 58 11.02 27.97 -1.87
N PRO A 59 9.94 28.25 -1.13
CA PRO A 59 8.73 28.79 -1.75
C PRO A 59 9.10 30.06 -2.51
N SER A 60 8.53 30.21 -3.70
CA SER A 60 8.74 31.43 -4.48
C SER A 60 8.26 32.62 -3.66
N SER A 61 9.11 33.63 -3.44
CA SER A 61 8.72 34.88 -2.76
C SER A 61 7.74 35.72 -3.60
N THR A 62 7.36 35.25 -4.78
CA THR A 62 6.30 35.84 -5.58
C THR A 62 4.96 35.52 -4.92
N ILE A 63 4.45 36.47 -4.16
CA ILE A 63 3.02 36.63 -3.92
C ILE A 63 2.49 37.52 -5.05
N PRO A 64 1.96 36.98 -6.15
CA PRO A 64 0.86 37.62 -6.84
C PRO A 64 -0.44 37.06 -6.27
N GLU A 65 -1.15 37.91 -5.53
CA GLU A 65 -2.59 37.82 -5.20
C GLU A 65 -3.21 36.41 -5.22
N LEU A 66 -3.29 35.79 -4.05
CA LEU A 66 -4.31 34.78 -3.76
C LEU A 66 -5.64 35.52 -3.49
N SER A 67 -6.15 36.22 -4.49
CA SER A 67 -7.49 36.81 -4.50
C SER A 67 -8.28 36.15 -5.63
N GLY A 68 -8.99 35.06 -5.30
CA GLY A 68 -9.96 34.46 -6.21
C GLY A 68 -9.64 33.05 -6.68
N MET A 69 -9.56 32.09 -5.76
CA MET A 69 -10.03 30.74 -6.06
C MET A 69 -10.91 30.29 -4.91
N ALA A 70 -12.21 30.61 -5.05
CA ALA A 70 -13.25 29.98 -4.27
C ALA A 70 -13.23 28.48 -4.61
N CYS A 71 -13.08 27.63 -3.60
CA CYS A 71 -13.45 26.23 -3.74
C CYS A 71 -14.97 26.17 -3.86
N VAL A 72 -15.46 25.62 -4.98
CA VAL A 72 -16.84 25.13 -5.13
C VAL A 72 -16.87 23.67 -4.69
#